data_AF-A0A341BEE7-F1
#
_entry.id   AF-A0A341BEE7-F1
#
_cell.length_a   1.000
_cell.length_b   1.000
_cell.length_c   1.000
_cell.angle_alpha   90.00
_cell.angle_beta   90.00
_cell.angle_gamma   90.00
#
_symmetry.space_group_name_H-M   'P 1'
#
loop_
_entity.id
_entity.type
_entity.pdbx_description
1 polymer ?
#
loop_
_entity_poly.entity_id
_entity_poly.type
_entity_poly.pdbx_seq_one_letter_code
_entity_poly.pdbx_strand_id
1 'polypeptide(L)'
;MSGRRLREAVQEEFATYGMLNMTVVISGLCNVYTHYITTYEEYQAQRYEAASTIYGPHTLSAYIQLFRVLAKAIATDTVANLSSGPEPPFFKGLMAPLIPNTVDRAPVGTTFGDVLQPANPKYRVGEVVEVTFVGANPKNSAENKTHQTFLTVEKYEATSATWKIMHNDASWETRFYWHKGLRGHSNATIQWHIPDTAQPGTYRIRYFGHNRKKNFLKAVILPFESTPSTFDVVTTW
;
A
#
# COMPACT_ATOMS: atom_id res chain seq x y z
N MET A 1 -17.01 -14.93 17.02
CA MET A 1 -18.34 -14.52 17.53
C MET A 1 -18.40 -13.06 18.02
N SER A 2 -17.29 -12.45 18.43
CA SER A 2 -17.21 -11.10 18.99
C SER A 2 -18.00 -10.02 18.25
N GLY A 3 -17.75 -9.85 16.95
CA GLY A 3 -18.43 -8.83 16.14
C GLY A 3 -19.93 -9.06 15.92
N ARG A 4 -20.45 -10.27 16.14
CA ARG A 4 -21.90 -10.52 16.14
C ARG A 4 -22.52 -9.98 17.43
N ARG A 5 -21.98 -10.41 18.58
CA ARG A 5 -22.44 -9.97 19.91
C ARG A 5 -22.42 -8.45 20.07
N LEU A 6 -21.36 -7.78 19.59
CA LEU A 6 -21.30 -6.31 19.65
C LEU A 6 -22.36 -5.64 18.77
N ARG A 7 -22.57 -6.11 17.53
CA ARG A 7 -23.59 -5.54 16.64
C ARG A 7 -24.99 -5.69 17.21
N GLU A 8 -25.33 -6.89 17.67
CA GLU A 8 -26.62 -7.20 18.27
C GLU A 8 -26.86 -6.33 19.51
N ALA A 9 -25.87 -6.26 20.41
CA ALA A 9 -25.98 -5.47 21.63
C ALA A 9 -26.13 -3.96 21.39
N VAL A 10 -25.46 -3.41 20.37
CA VAL A 10 -25.59 -2.00 19.98
C VAL A 10 -26.93 -1.73 19.29
N GLN A 11 -27.36 -2.63 18.41
CA GLN A 11 -28.66 -2.54 17.74
C GLN A 11 -29.80 -2.56 18.75
N GLU A 12 -29.73 -3.44 19.74
CA GLU A 12 -30.70 -3.53 20.84
C GLU A 12 -30.69 -2.26 21.71
N GLU A 13 -29.52 -1.69 22.02
CA GLU A 13 -29.44 -0.45 22.79
C GLU A 13 -30.11 0.71 22.04
N PHE A 14 -29.87 0.84 20.73
CA PHE A 14 -30.58 1.83 19.90
C PHE A 14 -32.10 1.62 19.92
N ALA A 15 -32.56 0.37 19.77
CA ALA A 15 -33.98 0.04 19.77
C ALA A 15 -34.64 0.38 21.13
N THR A 16 -33.94 0.14 22.23
CA THR A 16 -34.40 0.48 23.60
C THR A 16 -34.70 1.96 23.75
N TYR A 17 -33.98 2.83 23.03
CA TYR A 17 -34.14 4.28 23.05
C TYR A 17 -34.84 4.83 21.80
N GLY A 18 -35.66 4.01 21.13
CA GLY A 18 -36.57 4.46 20.06
C GLY A 18 -35.96 4.53 18.66
N MET A 19 -34.67 4.23 18.49
CA MET A 19 -34.03 4.13 17.18
C MET A 19 -34.13 2.68 16.65
N LEU A 20 -35.28 2.36 16.07
CA LEU A 20 -35.59 1.01 15.57
C LEU A 20 -34.84 0.69 14.27
N ASN A 21 -34.61 -0.61 14.02
CA ASN A 21 -34.08 -1.15 12.76
C ASN A 21 -32.71 -0.59 12.32
N MET A 22 -31.87 -0.19 13.28
CA MET A 22 -30.52 0.27 12.98
C MET A 22 -29.67 -0.84 12.34
N THR A 23 -29.01 -0.51 11.22
CA THR A 23 -28.00 -1.38 10.62
C THR A 23 -26.64 -1.04 11.23
N VAL A 24 -26.12 -1.95 12.05
CA VAL A 24 -24.83 -1.79 12.72
C VAL A 24 -23.75 -2.55 11.95
N VAL A 25 -22.67 -1.86 11.58
CA VAL A 25 -21.50 -2.45 10.91
C VAL A 25 -20.29 -2.44 11.84
N ILE A 26 -19.46 -3.48 11.76
CA ILE A 26 -18.15 -3.48 12.43
C ILE A 26 -17.13 -2.93 11.45
N SER A 27 -16.60 -1.75 11.76
CA SER A 27 -15.39 -1.24 11.12
C SER A 27 -14.19 -1.63 11.97
N GLY A 28 -13.41 -2.61 11.52
CA GLY A 28 -12.18 -3.04 12.19
C GLY A 28 -11.00 -2.11 11.89
N LEU A 29 -9.91 -2.24 12.66
CA LEU A 29 -8.66 -1.50 12.45
C LEU A 29 -8.83 0.04 12.44
N CYS A 30 -9.71 0.57 13.30
CA CYS A 30 -9.98 2.01 13.39
C CYS A 30 -9.21 2.68 14.55
N ASN A 31 -8.74 3.90 14.31
CA ASN A 31 -8.10 4.82 15.26
C ASN A 31 -6.77 4.34 15.88
N VAL A 32 -6.78 3.21 16.59
CA VAL A 32 -5.61 2.61 17.24
C VAL A 32 -5.67 1.09 17.13
N TYR A 33 -4.52 0.46 16.90
CA TYR A 33 -4.41 -0.99 16.81
C TYR A 33 -4.18 -1.60 18.20
N THR A 34 -5.12 -2.43 18.66
CA THR A 34 -5.06 -3.13 19.97
C THR A 34 -5.16 -4.64 19.83
N HIS A 35 -4.62 -5.18 18.72
CA HIS A 35 -4.64 -6.62 18.41
C HIS A 35 -6.06 -7.19 18.26
N TYR A 36 -6.31 -8.39 18.81
CA TYR A 36 -7.53 -9.15 18.60
C TYR A 36 -8.50 -8.99 19.77
N ILE A 37 -9.78 -9.28 19.51
CA ILE A 37 -10.83 -9.29 20.53
C ILE A 37 -11.62 -10.59 20.36
N THR A 38 -11.38 -11.55 21.24
CA THR A 38 -12.13 -12.81 21.30
C THR A 38 -13.29 -12.73 22.29
N THR A 39 -14.31 -13.56 22.09
CA THR A 39 -15.31 -13.82 23.15
C THR A 39 -14.64 -14.47 24.35
N TYR A 40 -15.30 -14.42 25.51
CA TYR A 40 -14.78 -15.09 26.72
C TYR A 40 -14.54 -16.59 26.50
N GLU A 41 -15.43 -17.24 25.76
CA GLU A 41 -15.39 -18.67 25.45
C GLU A 41 -14.26 -19.00 24.46
N GLU A 42 -14.12 -18.20 23.40
CA GLU A 42 -12.98 -18.29 22.47
C GLU A 42 -11.66 -18.02 23.21
N TYR A 43 -11.65 -17.10 24.18
CA TYR A 43 -10.47 -16.75 24.97
C TYR A 43 -9.94 -17.95 25.77
N GLN A 44 -10.83 -18.79 26.33
CA GLN A 44 -10.41 -19.96 27.12
C GLN A 44 -9.58 -20.95 26.33
N ALA A 45 -9.80 -21.05 25.01
CA ALA A 45 -9.05 -21.96 24.16
C ALA A 45 -7.59 -21.51 23.91
N GLN A 46 -7.26 -20.25 24.20
CA GLN A 46 -5.90 -19.68 24.08
C GLN A 46 -5.20 -19.98 22.73
N ARG A 47 -5.97 -19.91 21.63
CA ARG A 47 -5.41 -19.83 20.28
C ARG A 47 -4.80 -18.45 20.01
N TYR A 48 -4.26 -18.22 18.81
CA TYR A 48 -3.57 -16.98 18.45
C TYR A 48 -4.37 -15.72 18.78
N GLU A 49 -5.64 -15.65 18.42
CA GLU A 49 -6.50 -14.49 18.62
C GLU A 49 -6.81 -14.27 20.11
N ALA A 50 -6.97 -15.37 20.85
CA ALA A 50 -7.23 -15.36 22.28
C ALA A 50 -6.00 -14.89 23.07
N ALA A 51 -4.82 -15.43 22.76
CA ALA A 51 -3.55 -14.97 23.33
C ALA A 51 -3.22 -13.52 22.92
N SER A 52 -3.69 -13.09 21.74
CA SER A 52 -3.59 -11.70 21.26
C SER A 52 -4.74 -10.80 21.71
N THR A 53 -5.60 -11.27 22.63
CA THR A 53 -6.64 -10.45 23.27
C THR A 53 -6.05 -9.78 24.51
N ILE A 54 -5.41 -8.63 24.27
CA ILE A 54 -4.38 -8.07 25.17
C ILE A 54 -4.90 -7.51 26.51
N TYR A 55 -6.21 -7.27 26.65
CA TYR A 55 -6.80 -6.78 27.91
C TYR A 55 -7.50 -7.89 28.72
N GLY A 56 -7.20 -9.15 28.40
CA GLY A 56 -7.68 -10.31 29.15
C GLY A 56 -9.05 -10.85 28.70
N PRO A 57 -9.61 -11.83 29.43
CA PRO A 57 -10.79 -12.59 28.99
C PRO A 57 -12.08 -11.75 28.85
N HIS A 58 -12.13 -10.58 29.49
CA HIS A 58 -13.30 -9.68 29.48
C HIS A 58 -13.18 -8.53 28.48
N THR A 59 -12.18 -8.57 27.59
CA THR A 59 -11.98 -7.52 26.59
C THR A 59 -13.25 -7.28 25.76
N LEU A 60 -13.87 -8.32 25.20
CA LEU A 60 -15.11 -8.15 24.43
C LEU A 60 -16.24 -7.55 25.27
N SER A 61 -16.44 -8.01 26.51
CA SER A 61 -17.50 -7.50 27.38
C SER A 61 -17.31 -6.00 27.66
N ALA A 62 -16.07 -5.56 27.88
CA ALA A 62 -15.75 -4.15 28.04
C ALA A 62 -16.08 -3.34 26.78
N TYR A 63 -15.71 -3.84 25.59
CA TYR A 63 -16.07 -3.18 24.33
C TYR A 63 -17.59 -3.10 24.14
N ILE A 64 -18.34 -4.19 24.38
CA ILE A 64 -19.81 -4.18 24.30
C ILE A 64 -20.39 -3.11 25.23
N GLN A 65 -19.93 -3.07 26.49
CA GLN A 65 -20.39 -2.08 27.46
C GLN A 65 -20.12 -0.64 26.98
N LEU A 66 -18.90 -0.34 26.54
CA LEU A 66 -18.53 1.00 26.07
C LEU A 66 -19.36 1.42 24.84
N PHE A 67 -19.53 0.53 23.87
CA PHE A 67 -20.30 0.83 22.66
C PHE A 67 -21.81 0.99 22.94
N ARG A 68 -22.37 0.27 23.92
CA ARG A 68 -23.75 0.51 24.36
C ARG A 68 -23.90 1.88 25.02
N VAL A 69 -22.96 2.31 25.86
CA VAL A 69 -22.97 3.67 26.44
C VAL A 69 -22.98 4.73 25.33
N LEU A 70 -22.16 4.56 24.29
CA LEU A 70 -22.14 5.47 23.14
C LEU A 70 -23.47 5.45 22.36
N ALA A 71 -24.00 4.26 22.07
CA ALA A 71 -25.27 4.11 21.34
C ALA A 71 -26.43 4.78 22.08
N LYS A 72 -26.53 4.59 23.40
CA LYS A 72 -27.50 5.26 24.26
C LYS A 72 -27.35 6.78 24.22
N ALA A 73 -26.13 7.29 24.34
CA ALA A 73 -25.88 8.73 24.33
C ALA A 73 -26.30 9.37 23.00
N ILE A 74 -26.06 8.68 21.87
CA ILE A 74 -26.55 9.09 20.55
C ILE A 74 -28.08 9.08 20.51
N ALA A 75 -28.71 7.97 20.92
CA ALA A 75 -30.16 7.80 20.83
C ALA A 75 -30.97 8.76 21.72
N THR A 76 -30.36 9.25 22.80
CA THR A 76 -30.98 10.17 23.77
C THR A 76 -30.54 11.62 23.62
N ASP A 77 -29.74 11.94 22.59
CA ASP A 77 -29.16 13.27 22.37
C ASP A 77 -28.38 13.82 23.58
N THR A 78 -27.62 12.94 24.24
CA THR A 78 -26.81 13.26 25.44
C THR A 78 -25.31 13.04 25.23
N VAL A 79 -24.84 13.02 23.97
CA VAL A 79 -23.42 12.84 23.62
C VAL A 79 -22.52 13.84 24.34
N ALA A 80 -22.97 15.09 24.52
CA ALA A 80 -22.23 16.14 25.23
C ALA A 80 -22.00 15.84 26.72
N ASN A 81 -22.75 14.90 27.31
CA ASN A 81 -22.62 14.50 28.72
C ASN A 81 -21.59 13.38 28.92
N LEU A 82 -21.05 12.79 27.84
CA LEU A 82 -20.02 11.76 27.94
C LEU A 82 -18.70 12.36 28.45
N SER A 83 -18.01 11.64 29.32
CA SER A 83 -16.66 12.03 29.74
C SER A 83 -15.70 12.01 28.55
N SER A 84 -14.86 13.04 28.40
CA SER A 84 -13.85 13.10 27.33
C SER A 84 -12.81 11.96 27.38
N GLY A 85 -12.68 11.28 28.52
CA GLY A 85 -11.67 10.26 28.74
C GLY A 85 -10.26 10.85 28.86
N PRO A 86 -9.25 10.00 29.13
CA PRO A 86 -7.86 10.42 29.18
C PRO A 86 -7.33 10.73 27.78
N GLU A 87 -6.55 11.81 27.65
CA GLU A 87 -5.84 12.14 26.42
C GLU A 87 -4.71 11.13 26.15
N PRO A 88 -4.59 10.57 24.94
CA PRO A 88 -3.53 9.62 24.61
C PRO A 88 -2.15 10.31 24.56
N PRO A 89 -1.07 9.64 24.98
CA PRO A 89 0.29 10.20 24.89
C PRO A 89 0.77 10.31 23.44
N PHE A 90 1.59 11.33 23.16
CA PHE A 90 2.32 11.48 21.89
C PHE A 90 3.83 11.36 22.10
N PHE A 91 4.41 10.21 21.74
CA PHE A 91 5.84 9.94 21.94
C PHE A 91 6.71 10.64 20.89
N LYS A 92 7.62 11.54 21.32
CA LYS A 92 8.51 12.30 20.43
C LYS A 92 9.89 11.66 20.20
N GLY A 93 10.34 10.76 21.08
CA GLY A 93 11.65 10.09 21.05
C GLY A 93 11.57 8.66 20.54
N LEU A 94 11.06 8.46 19.33
CA LEU A 94 10.96 7.12 18.73
C LEU A 94 12.35 6.56 18.38
N MET A 95 12.45 5.23 18.27
CA MET A 95 13.70 4.56 17.90
C MET A 95 14.24 5.06 16.55
N ALA A 96 15.54 5.34 16.49
CA ALA A 96 16.20 5.67 15.24
C ALA A 96 16.27 4.44 14.33
N PRO A 97 16.08 4.58 12.99
CA PRO A 97 16.26 3.46 12.07
C PRO A 97 17.69 2.90 12.16
N LEU A 98 17.82 1.59 12.35
CA LEU A 98 19.12 0.91 12.43
C LEU A 98 19.78 0.71 11.06
N ILE A 99 19.05 0.95 9.96
CA ILE A 99 19.53 0.73 8.60
C ILE A 99 20.15 2.03 8.06
N PRO A 100 21.47 2.06 7.77
CA PRO A 100 22.12 3.26 7.26
C PRO A 100 21.66 3.58 5.83
N ASN A 101 21.37 4.85 5.59
CA ASN A 101 21.07 5.33 4.25
C ASN A 101 22.34 5.27 3.38
N THR A 102 22.32 4.44 2.34
CA THR A 102 23.43 4.27 1.39
C THR A 102 23.32 5.30 0.25
N VAL A 103 24.43 5.64 -0.40
CA VAL A 103 24.43 6.45 -1.64
C VAL A 103 24.20 5.51 -2.82
N ASP A 104 23.27 5.84 -3.70
CA ASP A 104 23.01 5.03 -4.89
C ASP A 104 24.10 5.26 -5.93
N ARG A 105 24.45 4.22 -6.68
CA ARG A 105 25.46 4.26 -7.76
C ARG A 105 24.92 3.57 -9.00
N ALA A 106 25.10 4.19 -10.15
CA ALA A 106 24.96 3.54 -11.44
C ALA A 106 26.26 2.81 -11.81
N PRO A 107 26.20 1.67 -12.53
CA PRO A 107 27.37 1.04 -13.11
C PRO A 107 28.20 2.00 -13.98
N VAL A 108 29.49 1.75 -14.11
CA VAL A 108 30.41 2.57 -14.91
C VAL A 108 29.91 2.63 -16.37
N GLY A 109 29.81 3.84 -16.92
CA GLY A 109 29.34 4.05 -18.30
C GLY A 109 27.81 4.05 -18.48
N THR A 110 27.05 3.93 -17.39
CA THR A 110 25.58 4.01 -17.40
C THR A 110 25.08 5.13 -16.47
N THR A 111 23.81 5.49 -16.61
CA THR A 111 23.07 6.37 -15.70
C THR A 111 21.84 5.65 -15.13
N PHE A 112 21.27 6.21 -14.07
CA PHE A 112 19.99 5.73 -13.54
C PHE A 112 18.90 5.81 -14.61
N GLY A 113 18.11 4.75 -14.75
CA GLY A 113 17.08 4.62 -15.77
C GLY A 113 17.55 3.96 -17.08
N ASP A 114 18.85 3.69 -17.25
CA ASP A 114 19.32 2.93 -18.41
C ASP A 114 18.81 1.48 -18.38
N VAL A 115 18.50 0.95 -19.56
CA VAL A 115 18.00 -0.43 -19.74
C VAL A 115 19.16 -1.41 -19.65
N LEU A 116 19.08 -2.36 -18.72
CA LEU A 116 20.01 -3.48 -18.57
C LEU A 116 19.53 -4.72 -19.32
N GLN A 117 18.22 -4.98 -19.29
CA GLN A 117 17.57 -6.06 -20.03
C GLN A 117 16.36 -5.47 -20.76
N PRO A 118 16.39 -5.39 -22.10
CA PRO A 118 15.28 -4.84 -22.87
C PRO A 118 14.11 -5.82 -22.97
N ALA A 119 12.93 -5.30 -23.31
CA ALA A 119 11.81 -6.12 -23.74
C ALA A 119 12.14 -6.85 -25.05
N ASN A 120 11.52 -8.01 -25.28
CA ASN A 120 11.50 -8.62 -26.61
C ASN A 120 10.74 -7.71 -27.58
N PRO A 121 11.05 -7.76 -28.89
CA PRO A 121 10.38 -6.89 -29.86
C PRO A 121 8.87 -7.14 -30.00
N LYS A 122 8.39 -8.36 -29.73
CA LYS A 122 7.00 -8.77 -29.94
C LYS A 122 6.56 -9.75 -28.84
N TYR A 123 5.33 -9.59 -28.38
CA TYR A 123 4.67 -10.43 -27.39
C TYR A 123 3.23 -10.77 -27.82
N ARG A 124 2.72 -11.88 -27.31
CA ARG A 124 1.30 -12.24 -27.40
C ARG A 124 0.56 -11.81 -26.13
N VAL A 125 -0.74 -11.55 -26.23
CA VAL A 125 -1.62 -11.48 -25.06
C VAL A 125 -1.48 -12.75 -24.19
N GLY A 126 -1.54 -12.55 -22.87
CA GLY A 126 -1.28 -13.58 -21.86
C GLY A 126 0.20 -13.76 -21.50
N GLU A 127 1.14 -13.20 -22.27
CA GLU A 127 2.57 -13.24 -21.95
C GLU A 127 2.98 -12.13 -20.96
N VAL A 128 4.22 -12.22 -20.47
CA VAL A 128 4.79 -11.25 -19.53
C VAL A 128 5.93 -10.51 -20.21
N VAL A 129 5.80 -9.19 -20.29
CA VAL A 129 6.91 -8.31 -20.66
C VAL A 129 7.75 -8.08 -19.42
N GLU A 130 9.06 -8.24 -19.53
CA GLU A 130 10.01 -7.97 -18.45
C GLU A 130 11.11 -7.03 -18.95
N VAL A 131 11.34 -5.94 -18.22
CA VAL A 131 12.40 -4.97 -18.51
C VAL A 131 13.15 -4.66 -17.23
N THR A 132 14.47 -4.72 -17.26
CA THR A 132 15.33 -4.37 -16.13
C THR A 132 16.11 -3.12 -16.40
N PHE A 133 16.13 -2.21 -15.42
CA PHE A 133 16.78 -0.92 -15.46
C PHE A 133 17.86 -0.80 -14.38
N VAL A 134 18.82 0.10 -14.61
CA VAL A 134 19.69 0.63 -13.55
C VAL A 134 18.82 1.40 -12.56
N GLY A 135 18.67 0.85 -11.37
CA GLY A 135 17.78 1.36 -10.32
C GLY A 135 18.48 2.15 -9.22
N ALA A 136 17.68 2.83 -8.42
CA ALA A 136 18.06 3.40 -7.13
C ALA A 136 17.08 2.92 -6.05
N ASN A 137 17.42 3.09 -4.77
CA ASN A 137 16.57 2.65 -3.66
C ASN A 137 15.18 3.35 -3.69
N PRO A 138 14.06 2.60 -3.78
CA PRO A 138 12.70 3.16 -3.84
C PRO A 138 12.33 4.03 -2.63
N LYS A 139 12.99 3.83 -1.49
CA LYS A 139 12.82 4.67 -0.29
C LYS A 139 13.04 6.16 -0.59
N ASN A 140 13.95 6.48 -1.50
CA ASN A 140 14.21 7.87 -1.89
C ASN A 140 12.99 8.53 -2.54
N SER A 141 12.17 7.77 -3.29
CA SER A 141 10.92 8.29 -3.85
C SER A 141 9.84 8.49 -2.78
N ALA A 142 9.82 7.66 -1.73
CA ALA A 142 8.86 7.81 -0.64
C ALA A 142 9.09 9.07 0.22
N GLU A 143 10.35 9.50 0.35
CA GLU A 143 10.68 10.78 0.98
C GLU A 143 10.22 11.99 0.13
N ASN A 144 9.95 11.78 -1.17
CA ASN A 144 9.48 12.81 -2.08
C ASN A 144 7.96 12.72 -2.32
N LYS A 145 7.19 13.60 -1.69
CA LYS A 145 5.71 13.60 -1.66
C LYS A 145 5.03 13.84 -3.03
N THR A 146 5.78 14.12 -4.08
CA THR A 146 5.24 14.38 -5.42
C THR A 146 5.35 13.19 -6.37
N HIS A 147 5.98 12.08 -5.96
CA HIS A 147 6.13 10.90 -6.80
C HIS A 147 4.78 10.17 -6.94
N GLN A 148 4.33 10.00 -8.19
CA GLN A 148 3.01 9.43 -8.47
C GLN A 148 3.04 7.93 -8.77
N THR A 149 4.09 7.44 -9.46
CA THR A 149 4.22 6.04 -9.85
C THR A 149 5.67 5.69 -10.18
N PHE A 150 6.10 4.47 -9.87
CA PHE A 150 7.41 3.95 -10.27
C PHE A 150 7.45 3.51 -11.74
N LEU A 151 6.31 3.25 -12.38
CA LEU A 151 6.28 2.77 -13.77
C LEU A 151 5.04 3.21 -14.52
N THR A 152 5.16 3.30 -15.84
CA THR A 152 4.01 3.34 -16.76
C THR A 152 4.17 2.31 -17.87
N VAL A 153 3.06 1.69 -18.24
CA VAL A 153 2.90 0.99 -19.53
C VAL A 153 2.10 1.91 -20.42
N GLU A 154 2.68 2.29 -21.56
CA GLU A 154 2.10 3.27 -22.47
C GLU A 154 1.89 2.64 -23.83
N LYS A 155 0.73 2.91 -24.46
CA LYS A 155 0.40 2.51 -25.83
C LYS A 155 0.60 3.70 -26.76
N TYR A 156 1.18 3.45 -27.93
CA TYR A 156 1.29 4.47 -28.97
C TYR A 156 -0.02 4.58 -29.75
N GLU A 157 -0.54 5.80 -29.87
CA GLU A 157 -1.73 6.12 -30.66
C GLU A 157 -1.29 6.80 -31.96
N ALA A 158 -1.36 6.06 -33.07
CA ALA A 158 -0.87 6.53 -34.37
C ALA A 158 -1.66 7.73 -34.92
N THR A 159 -2.95 7.86 -34.57
CA THR A 159 -3.82 8.96 -35.05
C THR A 159 -3.44 10.32 -34.49
N SER A 160 -3.00 10.36 -33.23
CA SER A 160 -2.57 11.59 -32.54
C SER A 160 -1.05 11.71 -32.42
N ALA A 161 -0.29 10.68 -32.82
CA ALA A 161 1.15 10.56 -32.62
C ALA A 161 1.57 10.74 -31.15
N THR A 162 0.75 10.27 -30.20
CA THR A 162 0.97 10.41 -28.76
C THR A 162 1.06 9.07 -28.04
N TRP A 163 1.68 9.07 -26.86
CA TRP A 163 1.71 7.93 -25.95
C TRP A 163 0.62 8.08 -24.89
N LYS A 164 -0.23 7.06 -24.75
CA LYS A 164 -1.30 7.02 -23.75
C LYS A 164 -0.94 6.03 -22.65
N ILE A 165 -1.00 6.48 -21.39
CA ILE A 165 -0.78 5.61 -20.23
C ILE A 165 -1.95 4.64 -20.12
N MET A 166 -1.65 3.35 -20.14
CA MET A 166 -2.62 2.27 -20.01
C MET A 166 -2.59 1.66 -18.60
N HIS A 167 -1.38 1.51 -18.04
CA HIS A 167 -1.18 0.98 -16.69
C HIS A 167 -0.11 1.78 -15.95
N ASN A 168 -0.19 1.75 -14.63
CA ASN A 168 0.81 2.28 -13.68
C ASN A 168 1.13 1.21 -12.61
N ASP A 169 1.93 1.54 -11.61
CA ASP A 169 2.28 0.64 -10.50
C ASP A 169 1.12 0.29 -9.53
N ALA A 170 -0.04 0.93 -9.66
CA ALA A 170 -1.26 0.55 -8.94
C ALA A 170 -2.11 -0.48 -9.71
N SER A 171 -1.75 -0.76 -10.96
CA SER A 171 -2.46 -1.73 -11.81
C SER A 171 -2.07 -3.15 -11.43
N TRP A 172 -3.04 -4.07 -11.33
CA TRP A 172 -2.80 -5.47 -10.94
C TRP A 172 -1.93 -6.23 -11.97
N GLU A 173 -1.95 -5.76 -13.22
CA GLU A 173 -1.20 -6.32 -14.34
C GLU A 173 0.29 -5.99 -14.25
N THR A 174 0.70 -5.02 -13.44
CA THR A 174 2.09 -4.59 -13.36
C THR A 174 2.75 -5.01 -12.05
N ARG A 175 4.07 -5.20 -12.11
CA ARG A 175 4.87 -5.50 -10.92
C ARG A 175 6.17 -4.72 -10.97
N PHE A 176 6.57 -4.22 -9.81
CA PHE A 176 7.84 -3.53 -9.61
C PHE A 176 8.70 -4.30 -8.62
N TYR A 177 9.83 -4.81 -9.09
CA TYR A 177 10.81 -5.51 -8.27
C TYR A 177 12.06 -4.65 -8.14
N TRP A 178 12.52 -4.44 -6.92
CA TRP A 178 13.80 -3.80 -6.65
C TRP A 178 14.78 -4.81 -6.05
N HIS A 179 15.95 -4.94 -6.67
CA HIS A 179 17.00 -5.84 -6.22
C HIS A 179 18.25 -5.06 -5.82
N LYS A 180 18.65 -5.17 -4.55
CA LYS A 180 19.85 -4.53 -4.02
C LYS A 180 21.10 -5.23 -4.55
N GLY A 181 21.99 -4.47 -5.18
CA GLY A 181 23.33 -4.90 -5.55
C GLY A 181 24.38 -4.51 -4.50
N LEU A 182 25.66 -4.68 -4.88
CA LEU A 182 26.79 -4.31 -4.04
C LEU A 182 27.14 -2.83 -4.19
N ARG A 183 27.70 -2.22 -3.13
CA ARG A 183 28.29 -0.87 -3.16
C ARG A 183 27.36 0.25 -3.68
N GLY A 184 26.07 0.14 -3.42
CA GLY A 184 25.07 1.15 -3.80
C GLY A 184 24.44 0.96 -5.19
N HIS A 185 24.82 -0.09 -5.92
CA HIS A 185 24.11 -0.47 -7.14
C HIS A 185 22.79 -1.15 -6.81
N SER A 186 21.82 -1.01 -7.69
CA SER A 186 20.57 -1.78 -7.64
C SER A 186 19.93 -1.87 -9.01
N ASN A 187 19.07 -2.87 -9.18
CA ASN A 187 18.29 -3.06 -10.39
C ASN A 187 16.82 -2.84 -10.07
N ALA A 188 16.09 -2.26 -11.01
CA ALA A 188 14.64 -2.18 -10.99
C ALA A 188 14.10 -3.02 -12.15
N THR A 189 13.37 -4.09 -11.85
CA THR A 189 12.69 -4.91 -12.87
C THR A 189 11.21 -4.60 -12.86
N ILE A 190 10.69 -4.23 -14.03
CA ILE A 190 9.27 -4.00 -14.25
C ILE A 190 8.73 -5.15 -15.08
N GLN A 191 7.64 -5.74 -14.61
CA GLN A 191 6.86 -6.71 -15.35
C GLN A 191 5.50 -6.14 -15.72
N TRP A 192 5.07 -6.41 -16.95
CA TRP A 192 3.68 -6.24 -17.37
C TRP A 192 3.12 -7.58 -17.82
N HIS A 193 2.17 -8.10 -17.05
CA HIS A 193 1.35 -9.26 -17.40
C HIS A 193 0.28 -8.82 -18.38
N ILE A 194 0.48 -9.08 -19.68
CA ILE A 194 -0.43 -8.61 -20.72
C ILE A 194 -1.77 -9.33 -20.55
N PRO A 195 -2.86 -8.63 -20.18
CA PRO A 195 -4.17 -9.28 -20.02
C PRO A 195 -4.70 -9.75 -21.38
N ASP A 196 -5.55 -10.77 -21.39
CA ASP A 196 -6.18 -11.26 -22.63
C ASP A 196 -7.04 -10.19 -23.34
N THR A 197 -7.45 -9.17 -22.59
CA THR A 197 -8.21 -8.01 -23.10
C THR A 197 -7.33 -6.89 -23.67
N ALA A 198 -6.00 -7.04 -23.62
CA ALA A 198 -5.08 -6.05 -24.18
C ALA A 198 -5.25 -5.92 -25.69
N GLN A 199 -5.33 -4.69 -26.16
CA GLN A 199 -5.42 -4.42 -27.59
C GLN A 199 -4.06 -4.59 -28.26
N PRO A 200 -4.00 -5.14 -29.48
CA PRO A 200 -2.77 -5.11 -30.26
C PRO A 200 -2.26 -3.68 -30.49
N GLY A 201 -0.94 -3.54 -30.63
CA GLY A 201 -0.29 -2.28 -30.93
C GLY A 201 1.12 -2.18 -30.36
N THR A 202 1.73 -1.01 -30.52
CA THR A 202 3.06 -0.71 -30.00
C THR A 202 2.97 -0.12 -28.60
N TYR A 203 3.75 -0.69 -27.69
CA TYR A 203 3.80 -0.32 -26.28
C TYR A 203 5.23 0.06 -25.87
N ARG A 204 5.34 0.77 -24.75
CA ARG A 204 6.61 0.99 -24.04
C ARG A 204 6.41 0.92 -22.54
N ILE A 205 7.48 0.55 -21.83
CA ILE A 205 7.56 0.64 -20.38
C ILE A 205 8.49 1.79 -20.02
N ARG A 206 8.05 2.63 -19.07
CA ARG A 206 8.89 3.66 -18.46
C ARG A 206 9.08 3.38 -16.97
N TYR A 207 10.26 3.67 -16.48
CA TYR A 207 10.64 3.61 -15.07
C TYR A 207 10.92 5.02 -14.56
N PHE A 208 10.38 5.36 -13.40
CA PHE A 208 10.58 6.63 -12.70
C PHE A 208 11.17 6.36 -11.32
N GLY A 209 12.17 7.12 -10.93
CA GLY A 209 12.82 6.91 -9.65
C GLY A 209 13.55 8.12 -9.12
N HIS A 210 14.12 7.97 -7.93
CA HIS A 210 14.96 8.98 -7.31
C HIS A 210 16.24 8.35 -6.78
N ASN A 211 17.38 8.95 -7.14
CA ASN A 211 18.68 8.50 -6.67
C ASN A 211 19.22 9.44 -5.59
N ARG A 212 19.84 8.87 -4.57
CA ARG A 212 20.50 9.62 -3.50
C ARG A 212 21.96 9.83 -3.82
N LYS A 213 22.37 11.09 -3.99
CA LYS A 213 23.78 11.51 -4.05
C LYS A 213 24.18 12.12 -2.70
N LYS A 214 25.47 12.04 -2.37
CA LYS A 214 26.06 12.78 -1.25
C LYS A 214 26.95 13.87 -1.85
N ASN A 215 26.59 15.13 -1.63
CA ASN A 215 27.44 16.27 -2.01
C ASN A 215 28.03 16.88 -0.75
N PHE A 216 29.35 16.80 -0.61
CA PHE A 216 30.10 17.11 0.62
C PHE A 216 29.51 16.41 1.86
N LEU A 217 28.64 17.08 2.61
CA LEU A 217 28.02 16.63 3.86
C LEU A 217 26.49 16.43 3.75
N LYS A 218 25.84 16.90 2.70
CA LYS A 218 24.37 16.84 2.55
C LYS A 218 23.97 15.77 1.55
N ALA A 219 22.97 14.97 1.92
CA ALA A 219 22.31 14.07 0.97
C ALA A 219 21.36 14.88 0.07
N VAL A 220 21.41 14.63 -1.23
CA VAL A 220 20.51 15.20 -2.23
C VAL A 220 19.83 14.05 -2.94
N ILE A 221 18.51 14.15 -3.09
CA ILE A 221 17.68 13.19 -3.81
C ILE A 221 17.32 13.82 -5.16
N LEU A 222 17.64 13.15 -6.26
CA LEU A 222 17.42 13.65 -7.62
C LEU A 222 16.49 12.71 -8.39
N PRO A 223 15.48 13.22 -9.13
CA PRO A 223 14.63 12.39 -9.97
C PRO A 223 15.38 11.94 -11.23
N PHE A 224 14.96 10.80 -11.78
CA PHE A 224 15.34 10.34 -13.10
C PHE A 224 14.19 9.54 -13.73
N GLU A 225 14.24 9.41 -15.04
CA GLU A 225 13.33 8.58 -15.82
C GLU A 225 14.11 7.73 -16.82
N SER A 226 13.58 6.56 -17.17
CA SER A 226 14.25 5.66 -18.11
C SER A 226 14.16 6.13 -19.56
N THR A 227 15.18 5.74 -20.33
CA THR A 227 15.13 5.82 -21.79
C THR A 227 14.06 4.86 -22.32
N PRO A 228 13.09 5.34 -23.14
CA PRO A 228 11.99 4.51 -23.62
C PRO A 228 12.48 3.49 -24.65
N SER A 229 12.01 2.24 -24.54
CA SER A 229 12.13 1.22 -25.58
C SER A 229 10.75 0.65 -25.91
N THR A 230 10.51 0.36 -27.18
CA THR A 230 9.19 -0.05 -27.68
C THR A 230 9.14 -1.52 -28.05
N PHE A 231 7.98 -2.14 -27.90
CA PHE A 231 7.69 -3.51 -28.29
C PHE A 231 6.24 -3.63 -28.75
N ASP A 232 5.93 -4.64 -29.55
CA ASP A 232 4.59 -4.86 -30.08
C ASP A 232 3.85 -5.96 -29.33
N VAL A 233 2.54 -5.77 -29.17
CA VAL A 233 1.62 -6.78 -28.62
C VAL A 233 0.66 -7.23 -29.72
N VAL A 234 0.44 -8.53 -29.83
CA VAL A 234 -0.49 -9.15 -30.78
C VAL A 234 -1.41 -10.16 -30.11
N THR A 235 -2.56 -10.46 -30.72
CA THR A 235 -3.48 -11.51 -30.23
C THR A 235 -3.02 -12.91 -30.66
N THR A 236 -2.47 -13.04 -31.87
CA THR A 236 -1.98 -14.28 -32.49
C THR A 236 -0.63 -14.03 -33.17
N TRP A 237 0.19 -15.07 -33.29
CA TRP A 237 1.54 -14.97 -33.89
C TRP A 237 1.51 -14.62 -35.37
#